data_AF-A0A441BUL9-F1
#
_entry.id   AF-A0A441BUL9-F1
#
_cell.length_a   1.000
_cell.length_b   1.000
_cell.length_c   1.000
_cell.angle_alpha   90.00
_cell.angle_beta   90.00
_cell.angle_gamma   90.00
#
_symmetry.space_group_name_H-M   'P 1'
#
loop_
_entity.id
_entity.type
_entity.pdbx_description
1 polymer ?
#
loop_
_entity_poly.entity_id
_entity_poly.type
_entity_poly.pdbx_seq_one_letter_code
_entity_poly.pdbx_strand_id
1 'polypeptide(L)' 'MTKPYSMDLRERAMARLEAGETSYEVAATLKVAVSSVIKWAARKRRLGSVAPGKMGGHRPYRISGGHRAFVLSEVERDSH' A
#
# COMPACT_ATOMS: atom_id res chain seq x y z
N MET A 1 7.93 -11.02 -3.71
CA MET A 1 8.26 -10.09 -2.61
C MET A 1 6.98 -9.44 -2.10
N THR A 2 6.54 -9.79 -0.89
CA THR A 2 5.28 -9.32 -0.28
C THR A 2 5.45 -8.06 0.57
N LYS A 3 6.68 -7.65 0.88
CA LYS A 3 6.94 -6.45 1.67
C LYS A 3 7.22 -5.26 0.74
N PRO A 4 6.51 -4.13 0.88
CA PRO A 4 6.86 -2.92 0.17
C PRO A 4 8.22 -2.37 0.61
N TYR A 5 8.93 -1.70 -0.29
CA TYR A 5 10.14 -0.94 0.06
C TYR A 5 9.85 0.12 1.13
N SER A 6 10.86 0.43 1.96
CA SER A 6 10.78 1.42 3.05
C SER A 6 10.37 2.80 2.56
N MET A 7 9.83 3.63 3.47
CA MET A 7 9.44 5.01 3.16
C MET A 7 10.66 5.87 2.81
N ASP A 8 11.74 5.76 3.59
CA ASP A 8 13.01 6.47 3.32
C ASP A 8 13.49 6.26 1.87
N LEU A 9 13.48 5.02 1.38
CA LEU A 9 13.94 4.72 0.02
C LEU A 9 13.07 5.39 -1.05
N ARG A 10 11.76 5.45 -0.81
CA ARG A 10 10.81 6.08 -1.74
C ARG A 10 10.95 7.59 -1.73
N GLU A 11 11.08 8.18 -0.55
CA GLU A 11 11.23 9.61 -0.36
C GLU A 11 12.54 10.10 -0.98
N ARG A 12 13.64 9.38 -0.76
CA ARG A 12 14.92 9.63 -1.44
C ARG A 12 14.81 9.54 -2.96
N ALA A 13 14.06 8.56 -3.48
CA ALA A 13 13.83 8.48 -4.92
C ALA A 13 13.07 9.71 -5.45
N MET A 14 12.07 10.21 -4.72
CA MET A 14 11.33 11.40 -5.14
C MET A 14 12.17 12.68 -5.05
N ALA A 15 12.97 12.83 -3.99
CA ALA A 15 13.85 13.97 -3.84
C ALA A 15 14.86 14.09 -4.99
N ARG A 16 15.38 12.96 -5.48
CA ARG A 16 16.29 12.92 -6.63
C ARG A 16 15.60 13.25 -7.96
N LEU A 17 14.37 12.78 -8.15
CA LEU A 17 13.56 13.18 -9.31
C LEU A 17 13.27 14.69 -9.29
N GLU A 18 13.00 15.26 -8.11
CA GLU A 18 12.78 16.70 -7.93
C GLU A 18 14.05 17.51 -8.16
N ALA A 19 15.23 16.92 -7.88
CA ALA A 19 16.52 17.49 -8.24
C ALA A 19 16.84 17.42 -9.75
N GLY A 20 15.96 16.83 -10.57
CA GLY A 20 16.09 16.78 -12.03
C GLY A 20 16.70 15.49 -12.59
N GLU A 21 17.00 14.50 -11.75
CA GLU A 21 17.48 13.20 -12.24
C GLU A 21 16.39 12.43 -12.99
N THR A 22 16.80 11.65 -13.98
CA THR A 22 15.90 10.73 -14.69
C THR A 22 15.53 9.52 -13.84
N SER A 23 14.41 8.87 -14.15
CA SER A 23 14.00 7.64 -13.44
C SER A 23 15.04 6.51 -13.58
N TYR A 24 15.86 6.51 -14.64
CA TYR A 24 16.93 5.53 -14.83
C TYR A 24 18.11 5.78 -13.90
N GLU A 25 18.57 7.03 -13.78
CA GLU A 25 19.67 7.42 -12.88
C GLU A 25 19.33 7.16 -11.40
N VAL A 26 18.11 7.53 -11.00
CA VAL A 26 17.61 7.28 -9.64
C VAL A 26 17.57 5.79 -9.34
N ALA A 27 17.05 4.98 -10.27
CA ALA A 27 16.94 3.54 -10.10
C ALA A 27 18.31 2.86 -10.02
N ALA A 28 19.25 3.26 -10.89
CA ALA A 28 20.62 2.77 -10.87
C ALA A 28 21.31 3.10 -9.54
N THR A 29 21.17 4.34 -9.05
CA THR A 29 21.84 4.76 -7.81
C THR A 29 21.23 4.10 -6.57
N LEU A 30 19.91 3.98 -6.50
CA LEU A 30 19.22 3.36 -5.37
C LEU A 30 19.14 1.82 -5.47
N LYS A 31 19.70 1.22 -6.54
CA LYS A 31 19.69 -0.22 -6.81
C LYS A 31 18.28 -0.82 -6.76
N VAL A 32 17.31 -0.13 -7.35
CA VAL A 32 15.92 -0.58 -7.49
C VAL A 32 15.53 -0.71 -8.95
N ALA A 33 14.49 -1.48 -9.24
CA ALA A 33 13.94 -1.53 -10.59
C ALA A 33 13.36 -0.16 -11.00
N VAL A 34 13.66 0.29 -12.23
CA VAL A 34 13.15 1.55 -12.82
C VAL A 34 11.63 1.66 -12.71
N SER A 35 10.92 0.55 -12.92
CA SER A 35 9.47 0.48 -12.81
C SER A 35 8.94 0.82 -11.42
N SER A 36 9.72 0.62 -10.35
CA SER A 36 9.35 1.02 -8.99
C SER A 36 9.34 2.54 -8.83
N VAL A 37 10.38 3.20 -9.35
CA VAL A 37 10.52 4.66 -9.33
C VAL A 37 9.38 5.31 -10.10
N ILE A 38 9.08 4.81 -11.31
CA ILE A 38 7.96 5.28 -12.14
C ILE A 38 6.63 5.14 -11.39
N LYS A 39 6.37 3.99 -10.74
CA LYS A 39 5.15 3.76 -9.96
C LYS A 39 5.04 4.67 -8.75
N TRP A 40 6.14 4.99 -8.07
CA TRP A 40 6.13 5.94 -6.96
C TRP A 40 5.86 7.36 -7.43
N ALA A 41 6.48 7.81 -8.52
CA ALA A 41 6.23 9.14 -9.10
C ALA A 41 4.77 9.28 -9.56
N ALA A 42 4.22 8.26 -10.25
CA ALA A 42 2.82 8.24 -10.65
C ALA A 42 1.87 8.27 -9.44
N ARG A 43 2.21 7.56 -8.36
CA ARG A 43 1.44 7.57 -7.11
C ARG A 43 1.47 8.95 -6.44
N LYS A 44 2.64 9.59 -6.33
CA LYS A 44 2.79 10.93 -5.75
C LYS A 44 1.96 11.95 -6.51
N ARG A 45 1.97 11.91 -7.85
CA ARG A 45 1.11 12.77 -8.68
C ARG A 45 -0.39 12.55 -8.47
N ARG A 46 -0.81 11.29 -8.30
CA ARG A 46 -2.22 10.93 -8.17
C ARG A 46 -2.79 11.11 -6.76
N LEU A 47 -2.01 10.83 -5.72
CA LEU A 47 -2.46 10.71 -4.33
C LEU A 47 -1.71 11.65 -3.37
N GLY A 48 -0.75 12.44 -3.85
CA GLY A 48 0.10 13.31 -3.02
C GLY A 48 1.16 12.58 -2.18
N SER A 49 1.16 11.24 -2.16
CA SER A 49 2.03 10.43 -1.29
C SER A 49 2.66 9.24 -2.01
N VAL A 50 3.86 8.87 -1.57
CA VAL A 50 4.56 7.63 -1.99
C VAL A 50 4.30 6.44 -1.08
N ALA A 51 3.49 6.63 -0.04
CA ALA A 51 3.13 5.56 0.88
C ALA A 51 2.52 4.36 0.15
N PRO A 52 2.94 3.12 0.46
CA PRO A 52 2.30 1.94 -0.10
C PRO A 52 0.81 1.93 0.26
N GLY A 53 0.00 1.36 -0.62
CA GLY A 53 -1.38 1.06 -0.27
C GLY A 53 -1.44 -0.02 0.81
N LYS A 54 -2.64 -0.23 1.35
CA LYS A 54 -2.93 -1.34 2.27
C LYS A 54 -2.42 -2.65 1.65
N MET A 55 -1.60 -3.39 2.40
CA MET A 55 -1.15 -4.73 2.00
C MET A 55 -2.06 -5.76 2.67
N GLY A 56 -2.65 -6.66 1.87
CA GLY A 56 -3.61 -7.64 2.39
C GLY A 56 -4.93 -7.03 2.85
N GLY A 57 -5.81 -7.84 3.45
CA GLY A 57 -7.04 -7.38 4.08
C GLY A 57 -8.06 -6.68 3.16
N HIS A 58 -7.98 -6.91 1.86
CA HIS A 58 -8.98 -6.42 0.89
C HIS A 58 -10.19 -7.35 0.79
N ARG A 59 -10.09 -8.57 1.34
CA ARG A 59 -11.20 -9.52 1.36
C ARG A 59 -12.21 -9.09 2.42
N PRO A 60 -13.46 -8.77 2.05
CA PRO A 60 -14.51 -8.47 3.03
C PRO A 60 -14.86 -9.72 3.83
N TYR A 61 -15.36 -9.53 5.06
CA TYR A 61 -15.88 -10.64 5.86
C TYR A 61 -17.13 -11.22 5.22
N ARG A 62 -17.19 -12.56 5.10
CA ARG A 62 -18.36 -13.27 4.58
C ARG A 62 -19.58 -13.08 5.47
N ILE A 63 -19.37 -13.04 6.78
CA ILE A 63 -20.40 -12.76 7.78
C ILE A 63 -20.21 -11.31 8.23
N SER A 64 -21.05 -10.42 7.70
CA SER A 64 -21.05 -8.99 8.00
C SER A 64 -22.48 -8.45 7.98
N GLY A 65 -22.69 -7.24 8.53
CA GLY A 65 -24.01 -6.61 8.61
C GLY A 65 -25.03 -7.49 9.33
N GLY A 66 -26.22 -7.65 8.74
CA GLY A 66 -27.32 -8.45 9.30
C GLY A 66 -26.96 -9.91 9.61
N HIS A 67 -26.11 -10.54 8.78
CA HIS A 67 -25.66 -11.92 9.05
C HIS A 67 -24.81 -12.01 10.31
N ARG A 68 -24.01 -10.98 10.60
CA ARG A 68 -23.23 -10.92 11.84
C ARG A 68 -24.15 -10.72 13.06
N ALA A 69 -25.14 -9.85 12.93
CA ALA A 69 -26.12 -9.62 14.00
C ALA A 69 -26.90 -10.90 14.32
N PHE A 70 -27.34 -11.63 13.29
CA PHE A 70 -28.01 -12.92 13.43
C PHE A 70 -27.14 -13.93 14.21
N VAL A 71 -25.90 -14.17 13.77
CA VAL A 71 -25.00 -15.12 14.45
C VAL A 71 -24.77 -14.74 15.92
N LEU A 72 -24.63 -13.45 16.24
CA LEU A 72 -24.47 -13.01 17.62
C LEU A 72 -25.72 -13.26 18.47
N SER A 73 -26.92 -13.05 17.92
CA SER A 73 -28.17 -13.37 18.61
C SER A 73 -28.39 -14.88 18.82
N GLU A 74 -27.83 -15.72 17.93
CA GLU A 74 -27.88 -17.16 18.12
C GLU A 74 -27.00 -17.60 19.30
N VAL A 75 -25.79 -17.07 19.40
CA VAL A 75 -24.85 -17.34 20.52
C VAL A 75 -25.43 -16.90 21.87
N GLU A 76 -26.05 -15.73 21.93
CA GLU A 76 -26.65 -15.22 23.17
C GLU A 76 -27.81 -16.09 23.66
N ARG A 77 -28.61 -16.64 22.74
CA ARG A 77 -29.71 -17.57 23.07
C ARG A 77 -29.23 -18.94 23.52
N ASP A 78 -28.10 -19.41 23.02
CA ASP A 78 -27.52 -20.73 23.33
C ASP A 78 -26.64 -20.73 24.59
N SER A 79 -26.38 -19.54 25.16
CA SER A 79 -25.57 -19.36 26.38
C SER A 79 -26.36 -19.63 27.67
N HIS A 80 -27.53 -20.26 27.57
CA HIS A 80 -28.51 -20.44 28.64
C HIS A 80 -28.94 -21.89 28.79
#